data_AF-A0A2U1MQK1-F1
#
_entry.id   AF-A0A2U1MQK1-F1
#
_cell.length_a   1.000
_cell.length_b   1.000
_cell.length_c   1.000
_cell.angle_alpha   90.00
_cell.angle_beta   90.00
_cell.angle_gamma   90.00
#
_symmetry.space_group_name_H-M   'P 1'
#
loop_
_entity.id
_entity.type
_entity.pdbx_description
1 polymer ?
#
loop_
_entity_poly.entity_id
_entity_poly.type
_entity_poly.pdbx_seq_one_letter_code
_entity_poly.pdbx_strand_id
1 'polypeptide(L)'
;MMKQLPALSSFYVFLMNCGIHCSCEGKCFRSFHATKESAGAQDSNCDSLCLPEALMAPYKCENCRYNLHQCFVCGELGSSDESSNTEVFQCSAATCGHFYHPKCVAKLLQKDNEAEPQVLERKIAGGYPFICPAHKCAVCKQIENENVEDFQFAVCCRCPTSYHRKCLPRNIKFDDEGDNDAVTRAWNGLLPKSRALMYCKKHKIINGLGTPARRLKVRNILHSKRDQRSETPKNKKKADDDLPINFLMKKMNLNKKKDDDDDDLPINFQMKKMNLGG
;
A
#
# COMPACT_ATOMS: atom_id res chain seq x y z
N MET A 1 48.47 -21.64 -11.07
CA MET A 1 47.40 -22.61 -10.75
C MET A 1 46.28 -21.86 -10.04
N MET A 2 45.29 -21.42 -10.83
CA MET A 2 44.11 -20.71 -10.33
C MET A 2 43.20 -21.72 -9.62
N LYS A 3 43.00 -21.54 -8.32
CA LYS A 3 42.00 -22.32 -7.58
C LYS A 3 40.62 -21.79 -7.96
N GLN A 4 39.86 -22.67 -8.57
CA GLN A 4 38.46 -22.50 -8.96
C GLN A 4 37.63 -22.29 -7.68
N LEU A 5 37.09 -21.08 -7.52
CA LEU A 5 36.12 -20.75 -6.47
C LEU A 5 34.80 -21.47 -6.77
N PRO A 6 34.17 -22.15 -5.80
CA PRO A 6 32.90 -22.83 -6.02
C PRO A 6 31.79 -21.81 -6.27
N ALA A 7 30.90 -22.14 -7.20
CA ALA A 7 29.72 -21.37 -7.55
C ALA A 7 28.83 -21.12 -6.31
N LEU A 8 28.91 -19.91 -5.75
CA LEU A 8 27.99 -19.45 -4.72
C LEU A 8 26.67 -19.06 -5.39
N SER A 9 25.74 -20.01 -5.34
CA SER A 9 24.34 -19.96 -5.76
C SER A 9 23.62 -18.66 -5.36
N SER A 10 23.43 -17.76 -6.33
CA SER A 10 22.20 -17.06 -6.77
C SER A 10 21.13 -16.54 -5.80
N PHE A 11 21.32 -16.52 -4.47
CA PHE A 11 20.29 -16.09 -3.51
C PHE A 11 20.58 -14.73 -2.84
N TYR A 12 21.71 -14.09 -3.17
CA TYR A 12 22.33 -13.04 -2.36
C TYR A 12 21.92 -11.58 -2.66
N VAL A 13 20.95 -11.32 -3.55
CA VAL A 13 20.72 -9.95 -4.08
C VAL A 13 19.24 -9.56 -4.07
N PHE A 14 18.56 -9.64 -2.92
CA PHE A 14 17.09 -9.63 -2.99
C PHE A 14 16.32 -8.45 -2.48
N LEU A 15 16.86 -7.51 -1.70
CA LEU A 15 16.01 -6.37 -1.31
C LEU A 15 16.61 -4.98 -1.33
N MET A 16 17.92 -4.77 -1.35
CA MET A 16 18.45 -3.38 -1.32
C MET A 16 19.76 -3.11 -2.08
N ASN A 17 20.45 -4.11 -2.65
CA ASN A 17 21.49 -3.88 -3.67
C ASN A 17 20.92 -4.18 -5.06
N CYS A 18 20.06 -3.28 -5.51
CA CYS A 18 19.44 -3.31 -6.83
C CYS A 18 20.45 -2.91 -7.92
N GLY A 19 20.49 -3.63 -9.04
CA GLY A 19 20.73 -2.96 -10.33
C GLY A 19 19.69 -1.84 -10.53
N ILE A 20 20.04 -0.80 -11.31
CA ILE A 20 19.25 0.41 -11.63
C ILE A 20 17.81 0.43 -11.04
N HIS A 21 17.64 1.13 -9.92
CA HIS A 21 16.40 1.18 -9.13
C HIS A 21 15.68 2.51 -9.34
N CYS A 22 14.41 2.46 -9.76
CA CYS A 22 13.58 3.67 -9.82
C CYS A 22 12.86 3.85 -8.48
N SER A 23 13.21 4.91 -7.74
CA SER A 23 12.52 5.29 -6.51
C SER A 23 11.30 6.15 -6.81
N CYS A 24 10.16 5.84 -6.19
CA CYS A 24 8.95 6.64 -6.35
C CYS A 24 9.07 7.95 -5.57
N GLU A 25 8.94 9.08 -6.28
CA GLU A 25 8.98 10.43 -5.71
C GLU A 25 7.70 10.82 -4.95
N GLY A 26 6.66 9.99 -5.03
CA GLY A 26 5.47 10.15 -4.20
C GLY A 26 5.69 9.82 -2.72
N LYS A 27 4.66 10.07 -1.91
CA LYS A 27 4.66 9.87 -0.43
C LYS A 27 5.02 8.45 0.05
N CYS A 28 5.08 7.45 -0.83
CA CYS A 28 5.33 6.06 -0.42
C CYS A 28 6.80 5.65 -0.32
N PHE A 29 7.72 6.38 -0.95
CA PHE A 29 9.16 6.07 -1.01
C PHE A 29 9.49 4.62 -1.42
N ARG A 30 8.56 3.92 -2.09
CA ARG A 30 8.80 2.57 -2.60
C ARG A 30 9.72 2.66 -3.80
N SER A 31 10.54 1.64 -3.94
CA SER A 31 11.48 1.55 -5.03
C SER A 31 11.25 0.27 -5.82
N PHE A 32 11.48 0.33 -7.13
CA PHE A 32 11.04 -0.70 -8.09
C PHE A 32 12.13 -1.04 -9.09
N HIS A 33 12.22 -2.32 -9.49
CA HIS A 33 13.10 -2.74 -10.58
C HIS A 33 12.69 -2.01 -11.87
N ALA A 34 13.61 -1.21 -12.43
CA ALA A 34 13.34 -0.41 -13.62
C ALA A 34 13.11 -1.30 -14.86
N THR A 35 13.99 -2.27 -15.06
CA THR A 35 14.02 -3.15 -16.25
C THR A 35 13.93 -4.63 -15.87
N LYS A 36 13.45 -5.46 -16.80
CA LYS A 36 13.44 -6.94 -16.68
C LYS A 36 14.85 -7.52 -16.59
N GLU A 37 15.81 -6.83 -17.17
CA GLU A 37 17.22 -7.24 -17.27
C GLU A 37 18.06 -6.83 -16.06
N SER A 38 17.48 -6.04 -15.13
CA SER A 38 18.17 -5.80 -13.86
C SER A 38 18.46 -7.14 -13.19
N ALA A 39 19.72 -7.37 -12.79
CA ALA A 39 20.15 -8.65 -12.22
C ALA A 39 19.22 -9.14 -11.09
N GLY A 40 18.73 -8.20 -10.27
CA GLY A 40 17.76 -8.48 -9.23
C GLY A 40 16.38 -8.92 -9.75
N ALA A 41 15.90 -8.49 -10.91
CA ALA A 41 14.59 -8.89 -11.46
C ALA A 41 14.61 -10.31 -12.06
N GLN A 42 15.72 -10.71 -12.66
CA GLN A 42 15.88 -12.05 -13.25
C GLN A 42 15.88 -13.15 -12.18
N ASP A 43 16.52 -12.90 -11.05
CA ASP A 43 16.61 -13.86 -9.94
C ASP A 43 15.34 -13.86 -9.06
N SER A 44 14.49 -12.83 -9.17
CA SER A 44 13.44 -12.56 -8.17
C SER A 44 12.01 -12.90 -8.47
N ASN A 45 11.69 -13.45 -9.65
CA ASN A 45 10.31 -13.60 -10.12
C ASN A 45 9.48 -12.32 -9.88
N CYS A 46 10.13 -11.15 -9.80
CA CYS A 46 9.48 -9.89 -9.50
C CYS A 46 9.10 -9.22 -10.80
N ASP A 47 7.85 -8.77 -10.88
CA ASP A 47 7.42 -7.90 -11.97
C ASP A 47 8.24 -6.61 -11.96
N SER A 48 9.01 -6.38 -13.01
CA SER A 48 9.71 -5.11 -13.25
C SER A 48 8.77 -4.08 -13.85
N LEU A 49 9.06 -2.78 -13.66
CA LEU A 49 8.28 -1.71 -14.28
C LEU A 49 8.42 -1.65 -15.81
N CYS A 50 9.40 -2.34 -16.40
CA CYS A 50 9.70 -2.35 -17.83
C CYS A 50 9.88 -0.94 -18.41
N LEU A 51 10.45 -0.02 -17.63
CA LEU A 51 10.67 1.35 -18.07
C LEU A 51 11.87 1.39 -19.02
N PRO A 52 11.78 2.14 -20.15
CA PRO A 52 12.96 2.53 -20.90
C PRO A 52 13.95 3.27 -20.01
N GLU A 53 15.24 3.01 -20.19
CA GLU A 53 16.34 3.62 -19.40
C GLU A 53 16.29 5.17 -19.43
N ALA A 54 15.72 5.77 -20.47
CA ALA A 54 15.52 7.22 -20.56
C ALA A 54 14.47 7.84 -19.60
N LEU A 55 13.70 7.03 -18.85
CA LEU A 55 12.66 7.50 -17.91
C LEU A 55 13.00 7.24 -16.43
N MET A 56 14.29 7.09 -16.12
CA MET A 56 14.77 6.73 -14.78
C MET A 56 14.42 7.73 -13.66
N ALA A 57 14.08 8.98 -13.97
CA ALA A 57 13.48 9.95 -13.04
C ALA A 57 12.89 11.15 -13.81
N PRO A 58 11.80 11.79 -13.34
CA PRO A 58 11.04 11.51 -12.12
C PRO A 58 9.95 10.43 -12.30
N TYR A 59 9.96 9.38 -11.45
CA TYR A 59 8.95 8.32 -11.46
C TYR A 59 8.00 8.40 -10.26
N LYS A 60 6.69 8.29 -10.51
CA LYS A 60 5.64 8.17 -9.47
C LYS A 60 4.84 6.90 -9.71
N CYS A 61 4.81 5.98 -8.74
CA CYS A 61 4.06 4.73 -8.86
C CYS A 61 2.54 4.97 -8.94
N GLU A 62 1.80 4.03 -9.52
CA GLU A 62 0.35 4.18 -9.73
C GLU A 62 -0.41 4.48 -8.43
N ASN A 63 -0.09 3.75 -7.36
CA ASN A 63 -0.65 4.00 -6.03
C ASN A 63 -0.46 5.46 -5.58
N CYS A 64 0.71 6.06 -5.82
CA CYS A 64 0.93 7.48 -5.51
C CYS A 64 0.27 8.43 -6.51
N ARG A 65 0.14 8.06 -7.79
CA ARG A 65 -0.56 8.89 -8.81
C ARG A 65 -2.04 9.05 -8.47
N TYR A 66 -2.66 8.01 -7.93
CA TYR A 66 -4.10 7.98 -7.60
C TYR A 66 -4.41 8.08 -6.11
N ASN A 67 -3.43 8.44 -5.27
CA ASN A 67 -3.60 8.50 -3.81
C ASN A 67 -4.22 7.23 -3.20
N LEU A 68 -3.88 6.05 -3.72
CA LEU A 68 -4.42 4.77 -3.26
C LEU A 68 -3.29 3.95 -2.65
N HIS A 69 -3.17 3.97 -1.32
CA HIS A 69 -2.03 3.41 -0.62
C HIS A 69 -2.41 2.17 0.18
N GLN A 70 -1.49 1.22 0.24
CA GLN A 70 -1.68 -0.01 0.98
C GLN A 70 -1.41 0.21 2.47
N CYS A 71 -2.35 -0.22 3.31
CA CYS A 71 -2.13 -0.29 4.74
C CYS A 71 -1.06 -1.34 5.06
N PHE A 72 -0.01 -0.95 5.76
CA PHE A 72 1.13 -1.84 6.08
C PHE A 72 0.81 -2.96 7.08
N VAL A 73 -0.38 -2.91 7.71
CA VAL A 73 -0.84 -3.93 8.65
C VAL A 73 -1.70 -4.98 7.96
N CYS A 74 -2.80 -4.58 7.31
CA CYS A 74 -3.74 -5.53 6.70
C CYS A 74 -3.42 -5.85 5.22
N GLY A 75 -2.67 -5.00 4.52
CA GLY A 75 -2.40 -5.15 3.10
C GLY A 75 -3.55 -4.72 2.19
N GLU A 76 -4.63 -4.16 2.73
CA GLU A 76 -5.71 -3.59 1.91
C GLU A 76 -5.36 -2.17 1.46
N LEU A 77 -5.85 -1.81 0.28
CA LEU A 77 -5.73 -0.45 -0.26
C LEU A 77 -6.78 0.45 0.39
N GLY A 78 -6.43 1.73 0.56
CA GLY A 78 -7.39 2.78 0.89
C GLY A 78 -6.94 4.12 0.32
N SER A 79 -7.90 5.04 0.19
CA SER A 79 -7.63 6.42 -0.24
C SER A 79 -6.76 7.15 0.79
N SER A 80 -5.71 7.82 0.32
CA SER A 80 -4.88 8.75 1.09
C SER A 80 -5.09 10.20 0.62
N ASP A 81 -6.18 10.46 -0.10
CA ASP A 81 -6.47 11.76 -0.67
C ASP A 81 -7.19 12.65 0.36
N GLU A 82 -6.48 13.67 0.82
CA GLU A 82 -6.90 14.65 1.82
C GLU A 82 -8.12 15.48 1.37
N SER A 83 -8.40 15.55 0.06
CA SER A 83 -9.58 16.25 -0.48
C SER A 83 -10.85 15.39 -0.51
N SER A 84 -10.74 14.11 -0.14
CA SER A 84 -11.82 13.12 -0.18
C SER A 84 -11.94 12.38 1.17
N ASN A 85 -12.80 11.37 1.23
CA ASN A 85 -12.85 10.48 2.39
C ASN A 85 -11.53 9.69 2.52
N THR A 86 -10.60 10.18 3.34
CA THR A 86 -9.31 9.54 3.59
C THR A 86 -9.48 8.28 4.42
N GLU A 87 -9.01 7.15 3.91
CA GLU A 87 -9.13 5.82 4.54
C GLU A 87 -7.80 5.36 5.15
N VAL A 88 -6.67 5.77 4.57
CA VAL A 88 -5.32 5.46 5.08
C VAL A 88 -4.50 6.71 5.30
N PHE A 89 -3.77 6.72 6.40
CA PHE A 89 -2.98 7.85 6.86
C PHE A 89 -1.51 7.48 6.91
N GLN A 90 -0.66 8.41 6.50
CA GLN A 90 0.78 8.22 6.48
C GLN A 90 1.39 8.35 7.89
N CYS A 91 2.38 7.53 8.20
CA CYS A 91 3.23 7.74 9.37
C CYS A 91 3.92 9.11 9.28
N SER A 92 3.92 9.87 10.39
CA SER A 92 4.52 11.20 10.45
C SER A 92 6.05 11.20 10.57
N ALA A 93 6.68 10.04 10.76
CA ALA A 93 8.14 9.94 10.78
C ALA A 93 8.71 10.24 9.39
N ALA A 94 9.71 11.11 9.34
CA ALA A 94 10.43 11.44 8.11
C ALA A 94 10.87 10.15 7.40
N THR A 95 10.72 10.14 6.08
CA THR A 95 11.13 9.06 5.17
C THR A 95 10.52 7.66 5.44
N CYS A 96 9.51 7.54 6.31
CA CYS A 96 8.88 6.25 6.62
C CYS A 96 8.08 5.68 5.42
N GLY A 97 7.26 6.51 4.77
CA GLY A 97 6.50 6.11 3.57
C GLY A 97 5.38 5.09 3.78
N HIS A 98 5.15 4.63 5.01
CA HIS A 98 4.11 3.65 5.31
C HIS A 98 2.77 4.31 5.62
N PHE A 99 1.69 3.67 5.15
CA PHE A 99 0.31 4.08 5.31
C PHE A 99 -0.47 3.07 6.16
N TYR A 100 -1.50 3.54 6.85
CA TYR A 100 -2.27 2.74 7.80
C TYR A 100 -3.75 3.13 7.82
N HIS A 101 -4.63 2.13 7.85
CA HIS A 101 -6.00 2.37 8.30
C HIS A 101 -5.98 2.77 9.80
N PRO A 102 -6.76 3.79 10.22
CA PRO A 102 -6.81 4.24 11.62
C PRO A 102 -7.04 3.08 12.60
N LYS A 103 -8.05 2.24 12.33
CA LYS A 103 -8.38 1.05 13.11
C LYS A 103 -7.22 0.06 13.23
N CYS A 104 -6.43 -0.12 12.15
CA CYS A 104 -5.33 -1.07 12.13
C CYS A 104 -4.17 -0.61 12.99
N VAL A 105 -3.78 0.67 12.89
CA VAL A 105 -2.63 1.19 13.65
C VAL A 105 -3.00 1.49 15.10
N ALA A 106 -4.21 1.95 15.39
CA ALA A 106 -4.67 2.21 16.76
C ALA A 106 -4.59 0.95 17.63
N LYS A 107 -5.05 -0.20 17.08
CA LYS A 107 -4.93 -1.52 17.73
C LYS A 107 -3.49 -1.92 18.04
N LEU A 108 -2.50 -1.48 17.27
CA LEU A 108 -1.10 -1.80 17.52
C LEU A 108 -0.46 -0.84 18.53
N LEU A 109 -0.82 0.44 18.49
CA LEU A 109 -0.26 1.47 19.37
C LEU A 109 -0.79 1.40 20.80
N GLN A 110 -1.99 0.86 21.01
CA GLN A 110 -2.62 0.79 22.33
C GLN A 110 -2.59 -0.60 22.98
N LYS A 111 -1.86 -1.56 22.42
CA LYS A 111 -1.81 -2.94 22.97
C LYS A 111 -1.37 -3.02 24.44
N ASP A 112 -0.71 -1.99 24.96
CA ASP A 112 -0.17 -1.94 26.33
C ASP A 112 -0.94 -0.96 27.25
N ASN A 113 -1.95 -0.23 26.73
CA ASN A 113 -2.77 0.72 27.50
C ASN A 113 -4.24 0.30 27.43
N GLU A 114 -4.92 0.16 28.58
CA GLU A 114 -6.36 -0.13 28.67
C GLU A 114 -7.26 0.99 28.10
N ALA A 115 -6.69 2.03 27.50
CA ALA A 115 -7.43 3.07 26.82
C ALA A 115 -8.19 2.49 25.62
N GLU A 116 -9.41 2.98 25.40
CA GLU A 116 -10.27 2.59 24.28
C GLU A 116 -9.58 2.83 22.91
N PRO A 117 -9.28 1.78 22.12
CA PRO A 117 -8.75 1.86 20.74
C PRO A 117 -9.50 2.84 19.85
N GLN A 118 -10.77 3.03 20.16
CA GLN A 118 -11.71 3.92 19.49
C GLN A 118 -11.29 5.39 19.56
N VAL A 119 -10.67 5.84 20.66
CA VAL A 119 -10.26 7.25 20.80
C VAL A 119 -9.10 7.59 19.88
N LEU A 120 -8.07 6.75 19.83
CA LEU A 120 -6.93 6.96 18.94
C LEU A 120 -7.33 6.73 17.48
N GLU A 121 -8.19 5.74 17.21
CA GLU A 121 -8.77 5.54 15.89
C GLU A 121 -9.47 6.82 15.39
N ARG A 122 -10.35 7.43 16.20
CA ARG A 122 -11.03 8.70 15.86
C ARG A 122 -10.05 9.86 15.68
N LYS A 123 -9.02 9.97 16.51
CA LYS A 123 -7.98 11.01 16.36
C LYS A 123 -7.24 10.86 15.03
N ILE A 124 -6.77 9.66 14.70
CA ILE A 124 -6.05 9.42 13.45
C ILE A 124 -6.98 9.64 12.24
N ALA A 125 -8.23 9.17 12.31
CA ALA A 125 -9.23 9.42 11.27
C ALA A 125 -9.53 10.93 11.09
N GLY A 126 -9.44 11.72 12.16
CA GLY A 126 -9.51 13.18 12.13
C GLY A 126 -8.22 13.87 11.66
N GLY A 127 -7.22 13.12 11.18
CA GLY A 127 -5.97 13.67 10.63
C GLY A 127 -4.87 13.96 11.66
N TYR A 128 -5.02 13.56 12.93
CA TYR A 128 -3.97 13.77 13.91
C TYR A 128 -2.72 12.95 13.57
N PRO A 129 -1.51 13.54 13.66
CA PRO A 129 -0.27 12.86 13.33
C PRO A 129 0.01 11.69 14.28
N PHE A 130 0.67 10.66 13.76
CA PHE A 130 1.09 9.50 14.55
C PHE A 130 2.39 8.91 14.03
N ILE A 131 3.15 8.28 14.93
CA ILE A 131 4.34 7.52 14.58
C ILE A 131 4.01 6.03 14.62
N CYS A 132 4.29 5.33 13.53
CA CYS A 132 3.91 3.93 13.41
C CYS A 132 4.76 2.99 14.29
N PRO A 133 4.27 1.78 14.59
CA PRO A 133 4.97 0.82 15.45
C PRO A 133 6.35 0.37 14.94
N ALA A 134 6.65 0.55 13.64
CA ALA A 134 7.96 0.18 13.09
C ALA A 134 9.12 1.01 13.67
N HIS A 135 8.84 2.15 14.31
CA HIS A 135 9.84 3.03 14.92
C HIS A 135 10.07 2.76 16.43
N LYS A 136 9.53 1.67 16.97
CA LYS A 136 9.75 1.26 18.36
C LYS A 136 10.06 -0.23 18.42
N CYS A 137 11.02 -0.62 19.25
CA CYS A 137 11.30 -2.02 19.48
C CYS A 137 10.05 -2.72 20.03
N ALA A 138 9.66 -3.83 19.41
CA ALA A 138 8.48 -4.60 19.83
C ALA A 138 8.62 -5.22 21.23
N VAL A 139 9.85 -5.35 21.74
CA VAL A 139 10.15 -5.92 23.07
C VAL A 139 10.25 -4.82 24.12
N CYS A 140 11.27 -3.96 24.06
CA CYS A 140 11.54 -2.97 25.11
C CYS A 140 10.81 -1.63 24.91
N LYS A 141 10.09 -1.46 23.80
CA LYS A 141 9.29 -0.26 23.45
C LYS A 141 10.09 1.04 23.25
N GLN A 142 11.41 0.98 23.39
CA GLN A 142 12.30 2.12 23.14
C GLN A 142 12.54 2.35 21.65
N ILE A 143 12.91 3.59 21.32
CA ILE A 143 13.27 4.01 19.95
C ILE A 143 14.68 3.52 19.58
N GLU A 144 15.03 3.68 18.31
CA GLU A 144 16.37 3.35 17.80
C GLU A 144 17.43 4.32 18.31
N ASN A 145 18.64 3.81 18.52
CA ASN A 145 19.86 4.61 18.55
C ASN A 145 20.79 4.09 17.45
N GLU A 146 20.91 4.85 16.36
CA GLU A 146 21.68 4.44 15.17
C GLU A 146 23.19 4.31 15.44
N ASN A 147 23.70 4.98 16.49
CA ASN A 147 25.11 5.02 16.83
C ASN A 147 25.57 3.87 17.72
N VAL A 148 24.64 3.05 18.23
CA VAL A 148 24.97 1.91 19.10
C VAL A 148 24.38 0.65 18.48
N GLU A 149 25.25 -0.25 18.01
CA GLU A 149 24.87 -1.47 17.27
C GLU A 149 23.72 -2.24 17.94
N ASP A 150 23.86 -2.52 19.24
CA ASP A 150 22.84 -3.18 20.05
C ASP A 150 21.45 -2.56 19.96
N PHE A 151 21.37 -1.23 19.78
CA PHE A 151 20.15 -0.42 19.70
C PHE A 151 19.81 0.05 18.27
N GLN A 152 20.52 -0.44 17.26
CA GLN A 152 20.08 -0.34 15.86
C GLN A 152 18.89 -1.28 15.62
N PHE A 153 18.03 -0.93 14.67
CA PHE A 153 16.88 -1.77 14.37
C PHE A 153 17.15 -2.86 13.33
N ALA A 154 16.59 -4.04 13.60
CA ALA A 154 16.17 -5.00 12.59
C ALA A 154 14.67 -4.80 12.30
N VAL A 155 14.33 -4.46 11.05
CA VAL A 155 12.96 -4.06 10.66
C VAL A 155 12.32 -5.11 9.76
N CYS A 156 11.07 -5.50 10.06
CA CYS A 156 10.34 -6.41 9.20
C CYS A 156 9.86 -5.74 7.91
N CYS A 157 10.17 -6.30 6.74
CA CYS A 157 9.65 -5.77 5.48
C CYS A 157 8.17 -6.07 5.19
N ARG A 158 7.50 -6.87 6.04
CA ARG A 158 6.13 -7.39 5.79
C ARG A 158 5.09 -6.90 6.79
N CYS A 159 5.51 -6.28 7.88
CA CYS A 159 4.62 -5.70 8.88
C CYS A 159 5.41 -4.68 9.73
N PRO A 160 4.74 -3.83 10.53
CA PRO A 160 5.41 -2.80 11.33
C PRO A 160 6.07 -3.36 12.61
N THR A 161 6.70 -4.54 12.54
CA THR A 161 7.46 -5.11 13.66
C THR A 161 8.93 -4.78 13.46
N SER A 162 9.57 -4.16 14.46
CA SER A 162 11.01 -3.98 14.54
C SER A 162 11.53 -4.43 15.91
N TYR A 163 12.80 -4.80 15.95
CA TYR A 163 13.53 -5.11 17.17
C TYR A 163 14.83 -4.33 17.18
N HIS A 164 15.32 -3.94 18.36
CA HIS A 164 16.75 -3.69 18.50
C HIS A 164 17.52 -4.99 18.21
N ARG A 165 18.76 -4.90 17.72
CA ARG A 165 19.61 -6.08 17.51
C ARG A 165 19.68 -6.95 18.76
N LYS A 166 19.94 -6.35 19.93
CA LYS A 166 19.98 -7.08 21.21
C LYS A 166 18.64 -7.66 21.66
N CYS A 167 17.52 -7.12 21.15
CA CYS A 167 16.17 -7.57 21.46
C CYS A 167 15.63 -8.54 20.42
N LEU A 168 16.40 -8.86 19.38
CA LEU A 168 15.98 -9.73 18.30
C LEU A 168 15.79 -11.16 18.84
N PRO A 169 14.65 -11.81 18.57
CA PRO A 169 14.46 -13.20 18.97
C PRO A 169 15.57 -14.10 18.40
N ARG A 170 16.18 -14.92 19.24
CA ARG A 170 17.30 -15.84 18.88
C ARG A 170 17.02 -16.77 17.69
N ASN A 171 15.75 -16.98 17.36
CA ASN A 171 15.33 -17.83 16.25
C ASN A 171 15.17 -17.06 14.92
N ILE A 172 15.46 -15.76 14.90
CA ILE A 172 15.64 -14.95 13.69
C ILE A 172 17.16 -14.83 13.50
N LYS A 173 17.69 -15.62 12.57
CA LYS A 173 19.12 -15.67 12.28
C LYS A 173 19.51 -14.73 11.15
N PHE A 174 20.70 -14.16 11.27
CA PHE A 174 21.37 -13.45 10.18
C PHE A 174 21.97 -14.42 9.17
N ASP A 175 22.33 -13.90 7.99
CA ASP A 175 22.87 -14.67 6.87
C ASP A 175 24.32 -15.14 7.09
N ASP A 176 25.04 -14.49 8.00
CA ASP A 176 26.41 -14.80 8.41
C ASP A 176 26.51 -15.85 9.55
N GLU A 177 25.38 -16.26 10.15
CA GLU A 177 25.36 -17.14 11.34
C GLU A 177 25.54 -18.66 11.04
N GLY A 178 25.93 -19.03 9.82
CA GLY A 178 26.62 -20.31 9.49
C GLY A 178 25.93 -21.65 9.80
N ASP A 179 24.70 -21.67 10.32
CA ASP A 179 24.00 -22.91 10.69
C ASP A 179 23.10 -23.40 9.55
N ASN A 180 23.54 -24.46 8.87
CA ASN A 180 22.95 -25.00 7.64
C ASN A 180 21.47 -25.42 7.77
N ASP A 181 20.97 -25.65 8.98
CA ASP A 181 19.59 -26.16 9.18
C ASP A 181 18.57 -25.05 9.48
N ALA A 182 19.03 -23.84 9.81
CA ALA A 182 18.15 -22.74 10.22
C ALA A 182 17.90 -21.75 9.08
N VAL A 183 16.61 -21.52 8.77
CA VAL A 183 16.22 -20.57 7.72
C VAL A 183 16.60 -19.14 8.11
N THR A 184 17.54 -18.55 7.35
CA THR A 184 17.93 -17.14 7.42
C THR A 184 16.72 -16.21 7.33
N ARG A 185 16.69 -15.19 8.20
CA ARG A 185 15.58 -14.26 8.32
C ARG A 185 15.99 -12.80 8.44
N ALA A 186 17.27 -12.50 8.59
CA ALA A 186 17.79 -11.15 8.73
C ALA A 186 19.05 -10.95 7.87
N TRP A 187 19.27 -9.73 7.42
CA TRP A 187 20.39 -9.33 6.56
C TRP A 187 20.87 -7.93 6.91
N ASN A 188 22.18 -7.75 6.95
CA ASN A 188 22.84 -6.46 7.20
C ASN A 188 23.08 -5.67 5.90
N GLY A 189 23.33 -4.36 6.04
CA GLY A 189 23.75 -3.50 4.92
C GLY A 189 22.66 -3.26 3.86
N LEU A 190 21.44 -3.73 4.08
CA LEU A 190 20.33 -3.54 3.15
C LEU A 190 19.59 -2.24 3.45
N LEU A 191 19.32 -1.89 4.70
CA LEU A 191 18.54 -0.69 5.00
C LEU A 191 19.45 0.51 5.34
N PRO A 192 18.99 1.75 5.11
CA PRO A 192 19.69 2.94 5.56
C PRO A 192 19.91 2.95 7.08
N LYS A 193 20.85 3.79 7.55
CA LYS A 193 21.16 3.97 8.99
C LYS A 193 21.65 2.68 9.67
N SER A 194 22.37 1.83 8.95
CA SER A 194 22.91 0.56 9.46
C SER A 194 21.85 -0.42 9.98
N ARG A 195 20.58 -0.21 9.59
CA ARG A 195 19.47 -1.08 9.96
C ARG A 195 19.59 -2.43 9.25
N ALA A 196 19.20 -3.47 9.96
CA ALA A 196 19.04 -4.80 9.38
C ALA A 196 17.65 -4.94 8.76
N LEU A 197 17.59 -5.57 7.59
CA LEU A 197 16.35 -6.06 7.00
C LEU A 197 16.00 -7.39 7.65
N MET A 198 14.74 -7.64 8.00
CA MET A 198 14.33 -8.96 8.46
C MET A 198 12.91 -9.39 8.02
N TYR A 199 12.61 -10.67 8.25
CA TYR A 199 11.25 -11.20 8.30
C TYR A 199 10.95 -11.76 9.68
N CYS A 200 9.99 -11.15 10.39
CA CYS A 200 9.55 -11.66 11.68
C CYS A 200 8.75 -12.97 11.54
N LYS A 201 8.60 -13.71 12.65
CA LYS A 201 7.96 -15.04 12.68
C LYS A 201 6.46 -15.03 12.35
N LYS A 202 5.81 -13.87 12.31
CA LYS A 202 4.42 -13.72 11.83
C LYS A 202 4.27 -14.04 10.35
N HIS A 203 5.38 -14.11 9.61
CA HIS A 203 5.40 -14.41 8.19
C HIS A 203 6.16 -15.71 7.95
N LYS A 204 5.47 -16.72 7.41
CA LYS A 204 6.08 -17.98 6.97
C LYS A 204 6.99 -17.71 5.77
N ILE A 205 8.22 -18.21 5.82
CA ILE A 205 9.11 -18.22 4.66
C ILE A 205 8.67 -19.36 3.75
N ILE A 206 8.55 -19.07 2.46
CA ILE A 206 8.22 -20.06 1.45
C ILE A 206 9.51 -20.74 1.03
N ASN A 207 9.57 -22.07 1.18
CA ASN A 207 10.70 -22.88 0.75
C ASN A 207 10.91 -22.68 -0.76
N GLY A 208 12.16 -22.51 -1.19
CA GLY A 208 12.51 -22.21 -2.58
C GLY A 208 12.45 -20.73 -2.97
N LEU A 209 11.75 -19.87 -2.22
CA LEU A 209 11.80 -18.41 -2.41
C LEU A 209 12.68 -17.69 -1.38
N GLY A 210 12.96 -18.32 -0.23
CA GLY A 210 13.74 -17.70 0.86
C GLY A 210 13.04 -16.50 1.54
N THR A 211 11.84 -16.12 1.09
CA THR A 211 11.10 -14.95 1.56
C THR A 211 9.62 -15.29 1.81
N PRO A 212 8.90 -14.49 2.62
CA PRO A 212 7.44 -14.59 2.70
C PRO A 212 6.74 -14.07 1.45
N ALA A 213 5.54 -14.58 1.20
CA ALA A 213 4.65 -14.10 0.13
C ALA A 213 4.57 -12.57 0.10
N ARG A 214 4.80 -12.00 -1.09
CA ARG A 214 4.63 -10.56 -1.32
C ARG A 214 3.13 -10.24 -1.32
N ARG A 215 2.74 -9.27 -0.50
CA ARG A 215 1.34 -8.80 -0.40
C ARG A 215 1.09 -7.46 -1.08
N LEU A 216 2.01 -6.97 -1.92
CA LEU A 216 1.89 -5.65 -2.55
C LEU A 216 0.67 -5.62 -3.48
N LYS A 217 -0.32 -4.77 -3.18
CA LYS A 217 -1.42 -4.47 -4.07
C LYS A 217 -1.10 -3.21 -4.85
N VAL A 218 -1.12 -3.31 -6.16
CA VAL A 218 -1.02 -2.18 -7.08
C VAL A 218 -2.38 -2.02 -7.73
N ARG A 219 -2.80 -0.78 -7.99
CA ARG A 219 -3.95 -0.55 -8.87
C ARG A 219 -3.65 -1.23 -10.21
N ASN A 220 -4.52 -2.13 -10.68
CA ASN A 220 -4.30 -2.78 -11.97
C ASN A 220 -5.01 -1.97 -13.06
N ILE A 221 -4.32 -1.05 -13.74
CA ILE A 221 -4.89 -0.39 -14.93
C ILE A 221 -4.99 -1.39 -16.11
N LEU A 222 -4.19 -2.46 -16.11
CA LEU A 222 -4.10 -3.41 -17.24
C LEU A 222 -5.20 -4.48 -17.29
N HIS A 223 -5.98 -4.70 -16.21
CA HIS A 223 -7.02 -5.74 -16.19
C HIS A 223 -8.46 -5.23 -16.39
N SER A 224 -8.69 -3.90 -16.42
CA SER A 224 -10.05 -3.36 -16.61
C SER A 224 -10.61 -3.44 -18.04
N LYS A 225 -9.87 -4.04 -19.00
CA LYS A 225 -10.32 -4.25 -20.37
C LYS A 225 -10.81 -5.68 -20.67
N ARG A 226 -10.82 -6.61 -19.70
CA ARG A 226 -11.29 -7.99 -19.91
C ARG A 226 -12.66 -8.33 -19.32
N ASP A 227 -13.25 -7.48 -18.47
CA ASP A 227 -14.59 -7.72 -17.91
C ASP A 227 -15.71 -6.93 -18.61
N GLN A 228 -15.51 -6.57 -19.87
CA GLN A 228 -16.59 -6.23 -20.80
C GLN A 228 -16.41 -7.01 -22.11
N ARG A 229 -16.52 -8.34 -22.04
CA ARG A 229 -16.91 -9.14 -23.19
C ARG A 229 -18.18 -9.89 -22.84
N SER A 230 -19.30 -9.29 -23.25
CA SER A 230 -20.48 -9.93 -23.78
C SER A 230 -20.79 -11.32 -23.19
N GLU A 231 -21.72 -11.36 -22.24
CA GLU A 231 -22.61 -12.50 -22.13
C GLU A 231 -23.30 -12.67 -23.48
N THR A 232 -22.82 -13.65 -24.25
CA THR A 232 -23.56 -14.19 -25.39
C THR A 232 -24.56 -15.18 -24.82
N PRO A 233 -25.88 -15.00 -25.05
CA PRO A 233 -26.88 -15.92 -24.53
C PRO A 233 -26.73 -17.29 -25.21
N LYS A 234 -26.59 -18.34 -24.40
CA LYS A 234 -26.63 -19.72 -24.88
C LYS A 234 -28.03 -20.04 -25.38
N ASN A 235 -28.10 -20.35 -26.66
CA ASN A 235 -29.30 -20.80 -27.36
C ASN A 235 -29.69 -22.23 -26.92
N LYS A 236 -30.93 -22.45 -26.45
CA LYS A 236 -31.60 -23.76 -26.41
C LYS A 236 -33.11 -23.62 -26.70
N LYS A 237 -33.44 -23.85 -27.98
CA LYS A 237 -34.68 -24.32 -28.66
C LYS A 237 -35.99 -24.46 -27.84
N LYS A 238 -37.11 -23.93 -28.37
CA LYS A 238 -38.07 -24.64 -29.26
C LYS A 238 -39.28 -23.75 -29.69
N ALA A 239 -39.53 -23.78 -31.01
CA ALA A 239 -40.78 -23.95 -31.76
C ALA A 239 -42.10 -23.17 -31.42
N ASP A 240 -42.57 -22.51 -32.49
CA ASP A 240 -43.94 -22.37 -33.02
C ASP A 240 -44.80 -21.13 -32.67
N ASP A 241 -44.91 -20.31 -33.71
CA ASP A 241 -46.09 -19.73 -34.38
C ASP A 241 -46.83 -18.47 -33.86
N ASP A 242 -47.12 -17.64 -34.88
CA ASP A 242 -48.09 -16.55 -35.02
C ASP A 242 -47.71 -15.09 -34.65
N LEU A 243 -47.25 -14.36 -35.68
CA LEU A 243 -47.45 -12.92 -35.91
C LEU A 243 -48.94 -12.64 -36.24
N PRO A 244 -49.51 -11.41 -36.08
CA PRO A 244 -48.84 -10.13 -36.37
C PRO A 244 -49.21 -8.92 -35.49
N ILE A 245 -48.33 -7.91 -35.43
CA ILE A 245 -48.75 -6.53 -35.13
C ILE A 245 -48.51 -5.65 -36.35
N ASN A 246 -49.63 -5.17 -36.88
CA ASN A 246 -49.75 -4.08 -37.82
C ASN A 246 -49.51 -2.73 -37.11
N PHE A 247 -48.67 -1.90 -37.74
CA PHE A 247 -48.99 -0.51 -38.12
C PHE A 247 -49.04 0.61 -37.05
N LEU A 248 -47.94 1.39 -37.04
CA LEU A 248 -47.84 2.87 -37.06
C LEU A 248 -48.51 3.78 -35.99
N MET A 249 -47.63 4.59 -35.38
CA MET A 249 -47.73 6.03 -35.05
C MET A 249 -48.90 6.58 -34.22
N LYS A 250 -48.59 7.17 -33.05
CA LYS A 250 -48.69 8.63 -32.74
C LYS A 250 -48.26 8.86 -31.28
N LYS A 251 -47.15 9.55 -31.01
CA LYS A 251 -47.09 11.00 -30.73
C LYS A 251 -48.14 11.52 -29.74
N MET A 252 -47.60 12.10 -28.67
CA MET A 252 -48.08 13.24 -27.89
C MET A 252 -48.95 12.95 -26.66
N ASN A 253 -48.25 12.99 -25.52
CA ASN A 253 -48.73 13.44 -24.22
C ASN A 253 -49.65 14.65 -24.34
N LEU A 254 -50.90 14.49 -23.92
CA LEU A 254 -51.76 15.53 -23.40
C LEU A 254 -52.69 14.87 -22.38
N ASN A 255 -52.41 15.08 -21.10
CA ASN A 255 -53.45 15.32 -20.11
C ASN A 255 -52.91 16.39 -19.17
N LYS A 256 -53.22 17.63 -19.55
CA LYS A 256 -53.23 18.77 -18.65
C LYS A 256 -54.68 18.95 -18.23
N LYS A 257 -54.82 19.65 -17.10
CA LYS A 257 -56.00 20.34 -16.59
C LYS A 257 -56.70 19.54 -15.49
N LYS A 258 -56.93 20.11 -14.31
CA LYS A 258 -56.94 21.52 -13.84
C LYS A 258 -57.44 21.40 -12.37
N ASP A 259 -57.16 22.23 -11.38
CA ASP A 259 -57.27 23.69 -11.25
C ASP A 259 -56.90 23.98 -9.77
N ASP A 260 -56.00 24.92 -9.46
CA ASP A 260 -56.25 26.37 -9.22
C ASP A 260 -56.47 26.56 -7.70
N ASP A 261 -55.90 27.50 -6.94
CA ASP A 261 -55.32 28.84 -7.16
C ASP A 261 -54.40 29.15 -5.93
N ASP A 262 -53.21 29.75 -6.13
CA ASP A 262 -52.86 31.17 -5.88
C ASP A 262 -52.61 31.48 -4.36
N ASP A 263 -51.62 32.25 -3.91
CA ASP A 263 -50.94 33.40 -4.49
C ASP A 263 -49.56 33.67 -3.80
N ASP A 264 -48.74 34.40 -4.55
CA ASP A 264 -47.74 35.40 -4.13
C ASP A 264 -46.31 35.02 -3.62
N LEU A 265 -45.39 35.28 -4.56
CA LEU A 265 -43.95 35.55 -4.42
C LEU A 265 -43.70 37.01 -3.94
N PRO A 266 -42.47 37.59 -4.06
CA PRO A 266 -41.29 37.36 -3.23
C PRO A 266 -40.73 38.71 -2.67
N ILE A 267 -39.91 38.71 -1.60
CA ILE A 267 -39.09 39.87 -1.27
C ILE A 267 -37.63 39.49 -0.97
N ASN A 268 -36.77 40.09 -1.78
CA ASN A 268 -35.32 40.23 -1.77
C ASN A 268 -34.84 40.93 -0.48
N PHE A 269 -33.69 40.55 0.12
CA PHE A 269 -32.91 41.57 0.86
C PHE A 269 -31.39 41.34 0.86
N GLN A 270 -30.74 42.44 0.53
CA GLN A 270 -29.34 42.77 0.30
C GLN A 270 -28.38 42.50 1.46
N MET A 271 -27.10 42.35 1.08
CA MET A 271 -25.90 42.67 1.86
C MET A 271 -26.01 43.99 2.67
N LYS A 272 -25.39 44.01 3.87
CA LYS A 272 -24.87 45.25 4.46
C LYS A 272 -23.52 45.00 5.17
N LYS A 273 -22.48 45.60 4.60
CA LYS A 273 -21.23 46.00 5.26
C LYS A 273 -21.47 47.31 6.04
N MET A 274 -20.77 47.50 7.15
CA MET A 274 -20.36 48.73 7.87
C MET A 274 -19.87 48.26 9.27
N ASN A 275 -18.86 48.77 9.99
CA ASN A 275 -17.81 49.80 9.88
C ASN A 275 -16.83 49.49 11.07
N LEU A 276 -15.50 49.57 10.92
CA LEU A 276 -14.60 50.64 11.40
C LEU A 276 -14.80 51.16 12.84
N GLY A 277 -13.73 51.09 13.65
CA GLY A 277 -13.36 52.11 14.66
C GLY A 277 -13.24 51.64 16.12
N GLY A 278 -12.00 51.53 16.62
CA GLY A 278 -11.65 51.29 18.02
C GLY A 278 -10.24 50.73 18.17
#